data_AF-A0A957DZ57-F1
#
_entry.id   AF-A0A957DZ57-F1
#
_cell.length_a   1.000
_cell.length_b   1.000
_cell.length_c   1.000
_cell.angle_alpha   90.00
_cell.angle_beta   90.00
_cell.angle_gamma   90.00
#
_symmetry.space_group_name_H-M   'P 1'
#
loop_
_entity.id
_entity.type
_entity.pdbx_description
1 polymer ?
#
loop_
_entity_poly.entity_id
_entity_poly.type
_entity_poly.pdbx_seq_one_letter_code
_entity_poly.pdbx_strand_id
1 'polypeptide(L)'
;MRIGGIYSFNDGQAIVESQYSSQLEEIMNVIAAIDGDRHKTKTSAEKTMPGKALYKPGSLNKAFEREFDARNWQKHYRVLCDYSADYYASGYVPKTPAARAYREMDFIKGKLGVEVQFGSMPSWSIMFAPK
;
A
#
# COMPACT_ATOMS: atom_id res chain seq x y z
N MET A 1 -3.74 15.82 0.29
CA MET A 1 -4.57 15.14 -0.73
C MET A 1 -5.95 14.95 -0.14
N ARG A 2 -6.93 14.38 -0.87
CA ARG A 2 -8.25 14.06 -0.30
C ARG A 2 -8.61 12.61 -0.56
N ILE A 3 -9.35 12.02 0.37
CA ILE A 3 -9.89 10.67 0.23
C ILE A 3 -11.10 10.73 -0.70
N GLY A 4 -11.04 10.03 -1.83
CA GLY A 4 -12.12 9.98 -2.81
C GLY A 4 -13.15 8.88 -2.54
N GLY A 5 -12.76 7.86 -1.79
CA GLY A 5 -13.60 6.72 -1.42
C GLY A 5 -12.87 5.78 -0.46
N ILE A 6 -13.64 5.03 0.33
CA ILE A 6 -13.16 4.01 1.24
C ILE A 6 -13.93 2.73 0.91
N TYR A 7 -13.21 1.63 0.81
CA TYR A 7 -13.80 0.31 0.60
C TYR A 7 -13.27 -0.64 1.67
N SER A 8 -14.19 -1.33 2.34
CA SER A 8 -13.88 -2.33 3.37
C SER A 8 -14.19 -3.72 2.83
N PHE A 9 -13.26 -4.64 3.02
CA PHE A 9 -13.42 -6.05 2.67
C PHE A 9 -13.24 -6.91 3.91
N ASN A 10 -14.08 -7.95 4.07
CA ASN A 10 -14.00 -8.92 5.16
C ASN A 10 -13.92 -8.27 6.56
N ASP A 11 -14.81 -7.30 6.82
CA ASP A 11 -14.88 -6.52 8.07
C ASP A 11 -13.58 -5.80 8.46
N GLY A 12 -12.67 -5.59 7.50
CA GLY A 12 -11.37 -4.99 7.74
C GLY A 12 -11.44 -3.61 8.38
N GLN A 13 -12.40 -2.76 7.97
CA GLN A 13 -12.58 -1.44 8.57
C GLN A 13 -12.90 -1.51 10.07
N ALA A 14 -13.81 -2.40 10.49
CA ALA A 14 -14.17 -2.54 11.90
C ALA A 14 -12.97 -3.02 12.75
N ILE A 15 -12.15 -3.93 12.21
CA ILE A 15 -10.92 -4.40 12.86
C ILE A 15 -9.90 -3.26 12.98
N VAL A 16 -9.71 -2.49 11.91
CA VAL A 16 -8.75 -1.37 11.90
C VAL A 16 -9.20 -0.27 12.87
N GLU A 17 -10.47 0.10 12.88
CA GLU A 17 -11.02 1.12 13.78
C GLU A 17 -10.97 0.69 15.25
N SER A 18 -11.22 -0.59 15.55
CA SER A 18 -11.23 -1.08 16.94
C SER A 18 -9.83 -1.34 17.50
N GLN A 19 -8.91 -1.90 16.70
CA GLN A 19 -7.61 -2.36 17.17
C GLN A 19 -6.44 -1.44 16.78
N TYR A 20 -6.62 -0.61 15.75
CA TYR A 20 -5.56 0.20 15.13
C TYR A 20 -5.99 1.65 14.88
N SER A 21 -6.89 2.19 15.72
CA SER A 21 -7.42 3.55 15.58
C SER A 21 -6.33 4.63 15.47
N SER A 22 -5.28 4.53 16.30
CA SER A 22 -4.16 5.46 16.27
C SER A 22 -3.38 5.43 14.94
N GLN A 23 -3.15 4.24 14.39
CA GLN A 23 -2.47 4.07 13.11
C GLN A 23 -3.35 4.55 11.95
N LEU A 24 -4.66 4.30 12.04
CA LEU A 24 -5.63 4.79 11.07
C LEU A 24 -5.65 6.32 11.02
N GLU A 25 -5.64 6.98 12.18
CA GLU A 25 -5.53 8.45 12.27
C GLU A 25 -4.20 8.94 11.66
N GLU A 26 -3.08 8.28 11.96
CA GLU A 26 -1.80 8.60 11.33
C GLU A 26 -1.85 8.49 9.80
N ILE A 27 -2.46 7.44 9.26
CA ILE A 27 -2.63 7.25 7.82
C ILE A 27 -3.47 8.39 7.21
N MET A 28 -4.58 8.75 7.85
CA MET A 28 -5.40 9.89 7.41
C MET A 28 -4.59 11.18 7.41
N ASN A 29 -3.77 11.40 8.43
CA ASN A 29 -2.87 12.55 8.53
C ASN A 29 -1.78 12.55 7.44
N VAL A 30 -1.22 11.38 7.08
CA VAL A 30 -0.28 11.23 5.96
C VAL A 30 -0.94 11.67 4.65
N ILE A 31 -2.14 11.18 4.36
CA ILE A 31 -2.88 11.52 3.13
C ILE A 31 -3.20 13.02 3.09
N ALA A 32 -3.60 13.60 4.23
CA ALA A 32 -3.92 15.01 4.34
C ALA A 32 -2.69 15.91 4.11
N ALA A 33 -1.54 15.55 4.68
CA ALA A 33 -0.30 16.34 4.63
C ALA A 33 0.31 16.49 3.22
N ILE A 34 0.09 15.51 2.34
CA ILE A 34 0.70 15.54 1.00
C ILE A 34 -0.06 16.50 0.09
N ASP A 35 0.57 17.58 -0.35
CA ASP A 35 0.01 18.44 -1.39
C ASP A 35 0.21 17.81 -2.77
N GLY A 36 -0.84 17.18 -3.30
CA GLY A 36 -0.79 16.48 -4.58
C GLY A 36 -0.43 17.37 -5.76
N ASP A 37 -0.85 18.65 -5.77
CA ASP A 37 -0.64 19.54 -6.91
C ASP A 37 0.85 19.82 -7.17
N ARG A 38 1.68 19.81 -6.11
CA ARG A 38 3.14 19.92 -6.20
C ARG A 38 3.80 18.76 -6.93
N HIS A 39 3.10 17.65 -7.14
CA HIS A 39 3.60 16.46 -7.82
C HIS A 39 3.07 16.32 -9.26
N LYS A 40 2.34 17.31 -9.78
CA LYS A 40 1.92 17.41 -11.20
C LYS A 40 3.04 17.95 -12.10
N THR A 41 4.22 17.33 -12.04
CA THR A 41 5.41 17.84 -12.73
C THR A 41 5.74 17.08 -14.03
N LYS A 42 4.95 16.05 -14.39
CA LYS A 42 5.21 15.25 -15.59
C LYS A 42 4.47 15.85 -16.77
N THR A 43 5.19 16.37 -17.76
CA THR A 43 4.58 16.76 -19.04
C THR A 43 4.22 15.52 -19.83
N SER A 44 2.96 15.42 -20.25
CA SER A 44 2.47 14.29 -21.05
C SER A 44 3.06 14.30 -22.46
N ALA A 45 3.57 13.14 -22.88
CA ALA A 45 3.98 12.85 -24.26
C ALA A 45 2.99 11.91 -24.97
N GLU A 46 1.85 11.60 -24.34
CA GLU A 46 0.83 10.74 -24.93
C GLU A 46 0.13 11.45 -26.10
N LYS A 47 -0.05 10.73 -27.21
CA LYS A 47 -0.64 11.27 -28.44
C LYS A 47 -2.03 11.87 -28.23
N THR A 48 -2.79 11.33 -27.28
CA THR A 48 -4.15 11.76 -26.95
C THR A 48 -4.20 12.97 -26.01
N MET A 49 -3.10 13.30 -25.32
CA MET A 49 -3.04 14.42 -24.35
C MET A 49 -1.65 15.09 -24.32
N PRO A 50 -1.10 15.58 -25.44
CA PRO A 50 0.24 16.17 -25.45
C PRO A 50 0.30 17.46 -24.61
N GLY A 51 1.38 17.65 -23.86
CA GLY A 51 1.66 18.90 -23.13
C GLY A 51 0.91 19.09 -21.81
N LYS A 52 -0.04 18.21 -21.46
CA LYS A 52 -0.76 18.30 -20.17
C LYS A 52 0.18 17.97 -19.00
N ALA A 53 0.09 18.77 -17.93
CA ALA A 53 0.74 18.46 -16.66
C ALA A 53 0.01 17.30 -15.97
N LEU A 54 0.72 16.19 -15.80
CA LEU A 54 0.26 14.97 -15.15
C LEU A 54 1.02 14.75 -13.84
N TYR A 55 0.41 13.97 -12.95
CA TYR A 55 1.07 13.48 -11.76
C TYR A 55 2.29 12.64 -12.13
N LYS A 56 3.37 12.81 -11.38
CA LYS A 56 4.57 11.97 -11.45
C LYS A 56 4.52 10.94 -10.32
N PRO A 57 4.22 9.66 -10.59
CA PRO A 57 4.08 8.63 -9.56
C PRO A 57 5.28 8.54 -8.62
N GLY A 58 6.50 8.53 -9.16
CA GLY A 58 7.72 8.49 -8.34
C GLY A 58 7.93 9.71 -7.45
N SER A 59 7.31 10.86 -7.75
CA SER A 59 7.34 12.04 -6.88
C SER A 59 6.35 11.88 -5.72
N LEU A 60 5.16 11.34 -5.99
CA LEU A 60 4.16 11.03 -4.96
C LEU A 60 4.64 9.92 -4.03
N ASN A 61 5.20 8.81 -4.56
CA ASN A 61 5.77 7.73 -3.75
C ASN A 61 6.75 8.27 -2.71
N LYS A 62 7.67 9.16 -3.13
CA LYS A 62 8.63 9.80 -2.22
C LYS A 62 7.98 10.71 -1.18
N ALA A 63 6.86 11.34 -1.49
CA ALA A 63 6.11 12.14 -0.52
C ALA A 63 5.47 11.24 0.55
N PHE A 64 4.84 10.14 0.13
CA PHE A 64 4.30 9.13 1.04
C PHE A 64 5.40 8.51 1.91
N GLU A 65 6.53 8.11 1.31
CA GLU A 65 7.68 7.58 2.04
C GLU A 65 8.15 8.53 3.15
N ARG A 66 8.23 9.84 2.87
CA ARG A 66 8.65 10.85 3.86
C ARG A 66 7.65 11.00 5.00
N GLU A 67 6.36 11.08 4.68
CA GLU A 67 5.32 11.25 5.69
C GLU A 67 5.15 10.01 6.59
N PHE A 68 5.30 8.81 6.03
CA PHE A 68 5.30 7.57 6.81
C PHE A 68 6.57 7.43 7.68
N ASP A 69 7.74 7.77 7.13
CA ASP A 69 9.01 7.76 7.87
C ASP A 69 9.00 8.72 9.06
N ALA A 70 8.44 9.93 8.88
CA ALA A 70 8.27 10.92 9.95
C ALA A 70 7.38 10.44 11.11
N ARG A 71 6.54 9.42 10.88
CA ARG A 71 5.65 8.80 11.88
C ARG A 71 6.17 7.44 12.37
N ASN A 72 7.43 7.12 12.06
CA ASN A 72 8.11 5.89 12.45
C ASN A 72 7.46 4.61 11.90
N TRP A 73 6.92 4.67 10.69
CA TRP A 73 6.52 3.46 9.97
C TRP A 73 7.74 2.77 9.36
N GLN A 74 7.82 1.44 9.51
CA GLN A 74 8.91 0.67 8.93
C GLN A 74 8.69 0.48 7.44
N LYS A 75 9.72 0.74 6.64
CA LYS A 75 9.70 0.63 5.18
C LYS A 75 10.21 -0.73 4.71
N HIS A 76 9.70 -1.22 3.58
CA HIS A 76 10.20 -2.43 2.91
C HIS A 76 10.25 -3.67 3.82
N TYR A 77 9.19 -3.85 4.61
CA TYR A 77 9.15 -4.92 5.61
C TYR A 77 8.83 -6.26 4.96
N ARG A 78 9.77 -7.20 5.06
CA ARG A 78 9.62 -8.55 4.50
C ARG A 78 8.96 -9.47 5.50
N VAL A 79 7.86 -10.09 5.10
CA VAL A 79 7.18 -11.11 5.88
C VAL A 79 7.27 -12.45 5.19
N LEU A 80 7.89 -13.38 5.89
CA LEU A 80 7.99 -14.77 5.46
C LEU A 80 6.58 -15.34 5.31
N CYS A 81 6.35 -15.97 4.17
CA CYS A 81 5.13 -16.70 3.90
C CYS A 81 5.32 -18.13 4.37
N ASP A 82 4.55 -18.53 5.39
CA ASP A 82 4.44 -19.92 5.79
C ASP A 82 3.34 -20.57 4.95
N TYR A 83 3.74 -21.50 4.08
CA TYR A 83 2.83 -22.25 3.23
C TYR A 83 2.66 -23.64 3.81
N SER A 84 1.59 -23.83 4.58
CA SER A 84 1.25 -25.14 5.11
C SER A 84 0.92 -26.13 3.99
N ALA A 85 1.36 -27.38 4.16
CA ALA A 85 1.00 -28.49 3.28
C ALA A 85 -0.44 -28.99 3.52
N ASP A 86 -1.11 -28.55 4.59
CA ASP A 86 -2.39 -29.08 5.06
C ASP A 86 -3.55 -28.85 4.07
N TYR A 87 -3.43 -27.86 3.20
CA TYR A 87 -4.46 -27.49 2.23
C TYR A 87 -4.26 -28.11 0.85
N TYR A 88 -3.21 -28.90 0.64
CA TYR A 88 -3.03 -29.62 -0.62
C TYR A 88 -3.93 -30.86 -0.67
N ALA A 89 -4.42 -31.19 -1.87
CA ALA A 89 -5.23 -32.38 -2.08
C ALA A 89 -4.44 -33.65 -1.76
N SER A 90 -5.13 -34.68 -1.26
CA SER A 90 -4.53 -35.99 -0.95
C SER A 90 -3.76 -36.55 -2.15
N GLY A 91 -2.50 -36.91 -1.94
CA GLY A 91 -1.60 -37.44 -2.98
C GLY A 91 -0.83 -36.39 -3.78
N TYR A 92 -1.06 -35.10 -3.56
CA TYR A 92 -0.25 -34.04 -4.14
C TYR A 92 0.95 -33.70 -3.24
N VAL A 93 2.16 -33.88 -3.76
CA VAL A 93 3.41 -33.47 -3.10
C VAL A 93 3.98 -32.25 -3.85
N PRO A 94 4.06 -31.06 -3.22
CA PRO A 94 4.68 -29.91 -3.85
C PRO A 94 6.16 -30.20 -4.16
N LYS A 95 6.56 -30.00 -5.42
CA LYS A 95 7.91 -30.32 -5.94
C LYS A 95 9.05 -29.58 -5.24
N THR A 96 8.74 -28.42 -4.68
CA THR A 96 9.64 -27.60 -3.88
C THR A 96 8.83 -27.10 -2.71
N PRO A 97 9.21 -27.38 -1.46
CA PRO A 97 8.74 -26.59 -0.34
C PRO A 97 9.03 -25.13 -0.67
N ALA A 98 8.10 -24.22 -0.43
CA ALA A 98 8.29 -22.78 -0.61
C ALA A 98 9.30 -22.26 0.44
N ALA A 99 10.54 -22.76 0.38
CA ALA A 99 11.58 -22.46 1.32
C ALA A 99 11.91 -20.97 1.17
N ARG A 100 11.50 -20.19 2.18
CA ARG A 100 11.86 -18.77 2.36
C ARG A 100 11.19 -17.80 1.38
N ALA A 101 10.01 -18.15 0.86
CA ALA A 101 9.16 -17.16 0.18
C ALA A 101 8.78 -16.04 1.15
N TYR A 102 8.76 -14.80 0.69
CA TYR A 102 8.35 -13.65 1.48
C TYR A 102 7.49 -12.71 0.65
N ARG A 103 6.61 -11.98 1.32
CA ARG A 103 5.94 -10.80 0.78
C ARG A 103 6.57 -9.54 1.37
N GLU A 104 6.85 -8.55 0.55
CA GLU A 104 7.30 -7.24 1.01
C GLU A 104 6.07 -6.34 1.17
N MET A 105 6.02 -5.56 2.25
CA MET A 105 5.03 -4.50 2.44
C MET A 105 5.75 -3.15 2.40
N ASP A 106 5.12 -2.16 1.76
CA ASP A 106 5.70 -0.81 1.63
C ASP A 106 5.91 -0.19 3.01
N PHE A 107 4.87 -0.18 3.85
CA PHE A 107 4.91 0.38 5.20
C PHE A 107 4.23 -0.55 6.21
N ILE A 108 4.82 -0.70 7.40
CA ILE A 108 4.20 -1.44 8.52
C ILE A 108 4.43 -0.72 9.85
N LYS A 109 3.42 -0.78 10.72
CA LYS A 109 3.55 -0.34 12.12
C LYS A 109 2.73 -1.26 13.02
N GLY A 110 3.43 -1.94 13.93
CA GLY A 110 2.84 -3.05 14.69
C GLY A 110 2.41 -4.18 13.75
N LYS A 111 1.10 -4.45 13.70
CA LYS A 111 0.50 -5.50 12.87
C LYS A 111 -0.32 -4.96 11.69
N LEU A 112 -0.36 -3.64 11.50
CA LEU A 112 -1.06 -3.02 10.39
C LEU A 112 -0.07 -2.68 9.27
N GLY A 113 -0.28 -3.25 8.09
CA GLY A 113 0.44 -2.91 6.86
C GLY A 113 -0.31 -1.93 5.98
N VAL A 114 0.43 -1.10 5.25
CA VAL A 114 -0.07 -0.13 4.27
C VAL A 114 0.72 -0.28 2.97
N GLU A 115 0.02 -0.38 1.85
CA GLU A 115 0.59 -0.35 0.50
C GLU A 115 0.12 0.91 -0.24
N VAL A 116 1.00 1.57 -0.99
CA VAL A 116 0.67 2.79 -1.74
C VAL A 116 0.90 2.55 -3.23
N GLN A 117 -0.19 2.54 -4.01
CA GLN A 117 -0.11 2.18 -5.43
C GLN A 117 -0.50 3.34 -6.36
N PHE A 118 0.47 3.81 -7.15
CA PHE A 118 0.27 4.73 -8.29
C PHE A 118 0.60 4.03 -9.63
N GLY A 119 -0.16 2.97 -9.94
CA GLY A 119 0.07 2.10 -11.10
C GLY A 119 -0.62 2.50 -12.41
N SER A 120 -0.50 1.64 -13.42
CA SER A 120 -0.99 1.83 -14.81
C SER A 120 -2.52 1.75 -14.98
N MET A 121 -3.28 1.47 -13.93
CA MET A 121 -4.74 1.55 -13.92
C MET A 121 -5.18 2.83 -13.19
N PRO A 122 -6.28 3.49 -13.57
CA PRO A 122 -6.60 4.85 -13.11
C PRO A 122 -7.04 4.93 -11.64
N SER A 123 -7.02 3.83 -10.89
CA SER A 123 -7.35 3.80 -9.47
C SER A 123 -6.10 3.92 -8.60
N TRP A 124 -6.14 4.86 -7.66
CA TRP A 124 -5.13 4.99 -6.60
C TRP A 124 -5.68 4.29 -5.37
N SER A 125 -4.89 3.40 -4.78
CA SER A 125 -5.38 2.56 -3.69
C SER A 125 -4.36 2.50 -2.57
N ILE A 126 -4.88 2.59 -1.35
CA ILE A 126 -4.15 2.32 -0.12
C ILE A 126 -4.83 1.11 0.50
N MET A 127 -4.10 0.00 0.61
CA MET A 127 -4.64 -1.24 1.19
C MET A 127 -4.18 -1.41 2.63
N PHE A 128 -5.10 -1.84 3.47
CA PHE A 128 -4.87 -2.15 4.88
C PHE A 128 -5.01 -3.64 5.09
N ALA A 129 -4.03 -4.26 5.77
CA ALA A 129 -4.12 -5.65 6.15
C ALA A 129 -3.61 -5.84 7.59
N PRO A 130 -4.45 -6.38 8.50
CA PRO A 130 -3.98 -6.87 9.79
C PRO A 130 -3.15 -8.16 9.58
N LYS A 131 -2.08 -8.32 10.36
CA LYS A 131 -1.29 -9.57 10.47
C LYS A 131 -1.47 -10.27 11.81
#